data_AF-A0A4U9DAH7-F1
#
_entry.id   AF-A0A4U9DAH7-F1
#
_cell.length_a   1.000
_cell.length_b   1.000
_cell.length_c   1.000
_cell.angle_alpha   90.00
_cell.angle_beta   90.00
_cell.angle_gamma   90.00
#
_symmetry.space_group_name_H-M   'P 1'
#
loop_
_entity.id
_entity.type
_entity.pdbx_description
1 polymer ?
#
loop_
_entity_poly.entity_id
_entity_poly.type
_entity_poly.pdbx_seq_one_letter_code
_entity_poly.pdbx_strand_id
1 'polypeptide(L)' 'MATRIEFHKHGGPEVLQVVEFVAGDPAEHEIQVENKAIVSTTSIPTFAAASIRPLRFRAD' A
#
# COMPACT_ATOMS: atom_id res chain seq x y z
N MET A 1 13.39 -10.10 1.34
CA MET A 1 13.10 -8.65 1.47
C MET A 1 12.07 -8.31 0.42
N ALA A 2 10.91 -7.80 0.81
CA ALA A 2 9.88 -7.31 -0.10
C ALA A 2 9.84 -5.78 -0.03
N THR A 3 9.30 -5.13 -1.06
CA THR A 3 9.24 -3.66 -1.12
C THR A 3 7.79 -3.22 -1.21
N ARG A 4 7.40 -2.21 -0.43
CA ARG A 4 6.06 -1.61 -0.49
C ARG A 4 6.16 -0.09 -0.63
N ILE A 5 5.11 0.52 -1.17
CA ILE A 5 4.94 1.97 -1.17
C ILE A 5 4.02 2.34 -0.01
N GLU A 6 4.47 3.24 0.87
CA GLU A 6 3.69 3.75 2.00
C GLU A 6 3.72 5.28 2.08
N PHE A 7 2.84 5.87 2.88
CA PHE A 7 2.83 7.29 3.18
C PHE A 7 2.41 7.52 4.64
N HIS A 8 3.14 8.39 5.33
CA HIS A 8 2.89 8.71 6.75
C HIS A 8 2.10 10.00 6.96
N LYS A 9 1.96 10.80 5.90
CA LYS A 9 1.20 12.03 5.88
C LYS A 9 0.48 12.15 4.55
N HIS A 10 -0.64 12.85 4.56
CA HIS A 10 -1.35 13.15 3.34
C HIS A 10 -0.68 14.30 2.58
N GLY A 11 -0.76 14.26 1.25
CA GLY A 11 -0.14 15.22 0.35
C GLY A 11 -0.22 14.76 -1.11
N GLY A 12 0.59 15.37 -1.97
CA GLY A 12 0.72 14.98 -3.37
C GLY A 12 1.62 13.75 -3.55
N PRO A 13 2.07 13.44 -4.77
CA PRO A 13 2.93 12.28 -5.06
C PRO A 13 4.23 12.24 -4.24
N GLU A 14 4.69 13.38 -3.72
CA GLU A 14 5.91 13.52 -2.93
C GLU A 14 5.88 12.82 -1.56
N VAL A 15 4.69 12.44 -1.06
CA VAL A 15 4.55 11.78 0.24
C VAL A 15 4.69 10.26 0.15
N LEU A 16 4.76 9.70 -1.06
CA LEU A 16 4.93 8.27 -1.29
C LEU A 16 6.38 7.86 -1.07
N GLN A 17 6.60 6.85 -0.24
CA GLN A 17 7.92 6.34 0.13
C GLN A 17 8.00 4.86 -0.20
N VAL A 18 9.11 4.47 -0.81
CA VAL A 18 9.45 3.07 -1.08
C VAL A 18 10.20 2.55 0.13
N VAL A 19 9.64 1.56 0.82
CA VAL A 19 10.25 0.96 2.00
C VAL A 19 10.41 -0.55 1.83
N GLU A 20 11.49 -1.07 2.39
CA GLU A 20 11.69 -2.51 2.51
C GLU A 20 10.94 -3.05 3.72
N PHE A 21 10.30 -4.20 3.55
CA PHE A 21 9.62 -4.90 4.63
C PHE A 21 9.81 -6.41 4.52
N VAL A 22 9.58 -7.11 5.63
CA VAL A 22 9.51 -8.56 5.68
C VAL A 22 8.04 -8.94 5.70
N ALA A 23 7.60 -9.70 4.69
CA ALA A 23 6.25 -10.24 4.67
C ALA A 23 6.14 -11.33 5.76
N GLY A 24 5.13 -11.22 6.61
CA GLY A 24 4.81 -12.26 7.59
C GLY A 24 4.16 -13.47 6.91
N ASP A 25 4.10 -14.57 7.65
CA ASP A 25 3.37 -15.76 7.21
C ASP A 25 1.87 -15.42 7.08
N PRO A 26 1.19 -15.89 6.02
CA PRO A 26 -0.23 -15.67 5.86
C PRO A 26 -1.03 -16.38 6.96
N ALA A 27 -2.14 -15.77 7.40
CA ALA A 27 -3.09 -16.42 8.30
C ALA A 27 -3.80 -17.62 7.62
N GLU A 28 -4.56 -18.41 8.39
CA GLU A 28 -5.21 -19.67 7.95
C GLU A 28 -6.07 -19.53 6.68
N HIS A 29 -6.55 -18.33 6.35
CA HIS A 29 -7.38 -18.04 5.18
C HIS A 29 -6.80 -16.96 4.26
N GLU A 30 -5.50 -16.68 4.36
CA GLU A 30 -4.83 -15.70 3.53
C GLU A 30 -3.81 -16.35 2.58
N ILE A 31 -3.49 -15.66 1.50
CA ILE A 31 -2.48 -16.10 0.53
C ILE A 31 -1.48 -14.97 0.32
N GLN A 32 -0.21 -15.30 0.49
CA GLN A 32 0.87 -14.39 0.13
C GLN A 32 1.11 -14.42 -1.38
N VAL A 33 1.05 -13.25 -2.02
CA VAL A 33 1.25 -13.10 -3.46
C VAL A 33 2.49 -12.28 -3.74
N GLU A 34 3.39 -12.83 -4.55
CA GLU A 34 4.52 -12.09 -5.11
C GLU A 34 4.09 -11.38 -6.41
N ASN A 35 3.93 -10.07 -6.33
CA ASN A 35 3.48 -9.27 -7.48
C ASN A 35 4.62 -9.08 -8.50
N LYS A 36 4.49 -9.65 -9.70
CA LYS A 36 5.43 -9.42 -10.83
C LYS A 36 5.21 -8.08 -11.53
N ALA A 37 3.99 -7.56 -11.47
CA ALA A 37 3.63 -6.24 -11.98
C ALA A 37 2.49 -5.67 -11.14
N ILE A 38 2.61 -4.40 -10.76
CA ILE A 38 1.53 -3.61 -10.18
C ILE A 38 1.27 -2.47 -11.16
N VAL A 39 0.32 -2.65 -12.07
CA VAL A 39 -0.07 -1.61 -13.02
C VAL A 39 -1.12 -0.72 -12.35
N SER A 40 -0.72 0.47 -11.93
CA SER A 40 -1.63 1.46 -11.32
C SER A 40 -2.35 2.27 -12.40
N THR A 41 -3.47 1.77 -12.91
CA THR A 41 -4.35 2.54 -13.82
C THR A 41 -5.46 3.29 -13.06
N THR A 42 -5.52 3.16 -11.73
CA THR A 42 -6.59 3.70 -10.90
C THR A 42 -6.13 4.92 -10.10
N SER A 43 -6.98 5.94 -9.99
CA SER A 43 -6.74 7.18 -9.23
C SER A 43 -7.02 7.07 -7.72
N ILE A 44 -7.48 5.91 -7.26
CA ILE A 44 -7.78 5.61 -5.86
C ILE A 44 -6.60 5.87 -4.90
N PRO A 45 -5.35 5.42 -5.18
CA PRO A 45 -4.20 5.75 -4.34
C PRO A 45 -3.92 7.26 -4.25
N THR A 46 -4.18 8.01 -5.32
CA THR A 46 -4.07 9.48 -5.31
C THR A 46 -5.08 10.11 -4.36
N PHE A 47 -6.33 9.66 -4.36
CA PHE A 47 -7.36 10.16 -3.43
C PHE A 47 -7.07 9.80 -1.98
N ALA A 48 -6.47 8.64 -1.74
CA ALA A 48 -6.02 8.21 -0.42
C ALA A 48 -4.86 9.08 0.11
N ALA A 49 -3.84 9.30 -0.72
CA ALA A 49 -2.72 10.18 -0.38
C ALA A 49 -3.20 11.62 -0.17
N ALA A 50 -4.14 12.12 -0.97
CA ALA A 50 -4.63 13.50 -0.90
C ALA A 50 -5.70 13.78 0.19
N SER A 51 -5.93 12.86 1.14
CA SER A 51 -6.99 12.95 2.17
C SER A 51 -8.43 13.04 1.65
N ILE A 52 -8.67 12.87 0.34
CA ILE A 52 -10.01 13.03 -0.24
C ILE A 52 -10.89 11.81 0.14
N ARG A 53 -10.27 10.64 0.34
CA ARG A 53 -10.94 9.48 0.95
C ARG A 53 -10.08 8.84 2.02
N PRO A 54 -10.58 8.66 3.26
CA PRO A 54 -9.88 7.89 4.27
C PRO A 54 -9.82 6.43 3.85
N LEU A 55 -8.62 5.89 3.67
CA LEU A 55 -8.44 4.45 3.56
C LEU A 55 -8.75 3.83 4.91
N ARG A 56 -9.83 3.04 4.96
CA ARG A 56 -10.08 2.15 6.10
C ARG A 56 -9.17 0.95 5.93
N PHE A 57 -7.97 1.04 6.48
CA PHE A 57 -7.17 -0.16 6.75
C PHE A 57 -7.85 -0.90 7.89
N ARG A 58 -8.34 -2.10 7.60
CA ARG A 58 -8.82 -3.00 8.63
C ARG A 58 -7.57 -3.55 9.32
N ALA A 59 -7.38 -3.19 10.58
CA ALA A 59 -6.30 -3.68 11.42
C ALA A 59 -6.81 -4.96 12.09
N ASP A 60 -6.72 -6.06 11.36
CA ASP A 60 -6.90 -7.41 11.90
C ASP A 60 -5.54 -8.13 11.78
#